data_AF-A0A4W5M1C7-F1
#
_entry.id   AF-A0A4W5M1C7-F1
#
_cell.length_a   1.000
_cell.length_b   1.000
_cell.length_c   1.000
_cell.angle_alpha   90.00
_cell.angle_beta   90.00
_cell.angle_gamma   90.00
#
_symmetry.space_group_name_H-M   'P 1'
#
loop_
_entity.id
_entity.type
_entity.pdbx_description
1 polymer ?
#
loop_
_entity_poly.entity_id
_entity_poly.type
_entity_poly.pdbx_seq_one_letter_code
_entity_poly.pdbx_strand_id
1 'polypeptide(L)'
;MDALHFRHQREQYNMRQVTRELKKAYCGFKAGDNTHPDLLPDIATGNWGCRAFNGDPKLKALIQLMAAARAKRGLAFFTFKNFSLERELQNMHHLLVTHRSTVGELYELLDDYCAVIRSAHTHVDLFDWIRNTLEPRSQL
;
A
#
# COMPACT_ATOMS: atom_id res chain seq x y z
N MET A 1 2.23 10.98 11.91
CA MET A 1 2.64 10.74 10.51
C MET A 1 1.79 11.61 9.59
N ASP A 2 2.39 12.57 8.90
CA ASP A 2 1.74 13.44 7.92
C ASP A 2 1.82 12.85 6.50
N ALA A 3 0.70 12.77 5.77
CA ALA A 3 0.67 12.38 4.36
C ALA A 3 0.93 13.58 3.44
N LEU A 4 1.38 13.35 2.21
CA LEU A 4 1.40 14.37 1.16
C LEU A 4 -0.03 14.73 0.75
N HIS A 5 -0.23 16.00 0.38
CA HIS A 5 -1.44 16.49 -0.23
C HIS A 5 -1.26 16.53 -1.76
N PHE A 6 -2.14 15.85 -2.51
CA PHE A 6 -2.08 15.81 -3.97
C PHE A 6 -3.14 16.71 -4.60
N ARG A 7 -2.73 17.59 -5.52
CA ARG A 7 -3.69 18.41 -6.27
C ARG A 7 -4.49 17.53 -7.23
N HIS A 8 -3.78 16.70 -8.00
CA HIS A 8 -4.37 15.63 -8.79
C HIS A 8 -4.00 14.27 -8.20
N GLN A 9 -4.99 13.41 -7.96
CA GLN A 9 -4.80 12.10 -7.34
C GLN A 9 -3.74 11.25 -8.10
N ARG A 10 -3.61 11.41 -9.42
CA ARG A 10 -2.60 10.69 -10.23
C ARG A 10 -1.15 11.02 -9.88
N GLU A 11 -0.87 12.19 -9.29
CA GLU A 11 0.49 12.61 -8.95
C GLU A 11 1.18 11.59 -8.02
N GLN A 12 0.41 10.91 -7.18
CA GLN A 12 0.89 9.93 -6.20
C GLN A 12 1.49 8.66 -6.84
N TYR A 13 1.13 8.35 -8.09
CA TYR A 13 1.68 7.23 -8.85
C TYR A 13 3.03 7.60 -9.47
N ASN A 14 3.97 7.86 -8.58
CA ASN A 14 5.35 8.20 -8.85
C ASN A 14 6.20 7.64 -7.72
N MET A 15 7.24 6.87 -8.04
CA MET A 15 8.02 6.22 -7.00
C MET A 15 8.66 7.18 -6.02
N ARG A 16 9.04 8.41 -6.42
CA ARG A 16 9.50 9.42 -5.45
C ARG A 16 8.49 9.67 -4.33
N GLN A 17 7.20 9.69 -4.66
CA GLN A 17 6.10 9.94 -3.72
C GLN A 17 5.74 8.68 -2.94
N VAL A 18 5.67 7.52 -3.61
CA VAL A 18 5.48 6.20 -2.96
C VAL A 18 6.56 5.96 -1.91
N THR A 19 7.84 6.15 -2.26
CA THR A 19 8.97 6.01 -1.32
C THR A 19 8.88 7.01 -0.17
N ARG A 20 8.49 8.27 -0.42
CA ARG A 20 8.31 9.27 0.65
C ARG A 20 7.27 8.80 1.66
N GLU A 21 6.12 8.35 1.19
CA GLU A 21 5.03 7.90 2.04
C GLU A 21 5.35 6.59 2.76
N LEU A 22 6.03 5.66 2.09
CA LEU A 22 6.53 4.42 2.70
C LEU A 22 7.53 4.71 3.83
N LYS A 23 8.51 5.60 3.59
CA LYS A 23 9.46 6.02 4.63
C LYS A 23 8.75 6.71 5.80
N LYS A 24 7.77 7.58 5.52
CA LYS A 24 7.00 8.27 6.56
C LYS A 24 6.19 7.28 7.42
N ALA A 25 5.51 6.34 6.77
CA ALA A 25 4.77 5.27 7.45
C ALA A 25 5.71 4.41 8.30
N TYR A 26 6.81 3.96 7.71
CA TYR A 26 7.82 3.16 8.42
C TYR A 26 8.38 3.88 9.64
N CYS A 27 8.76 5.16 9.53
CA CYS A 27 9.25 5.92 10.68
C CYS A 27 8.23 6.04 11.82
N GLY A 28 6.92 6.09 11.52
CA GLY A 28 5.90 6.10 12.58
C GLY A 28 5.51 4.72 13.10
N PHE A 29 5.84 3.66 12.36
CA PHE A 29 5.56 2.27 12.75
C PHE A 29 6.74 1.61 13.49
N LYS A 30 7.98 2.00 13.16
CA LYS A 30 9.20 1.52 13.79
C LYS A 30 9.18 1.86 15.29
N ALA A 31 9.54 0.88 16.10
CA ALA A 31 9.80 1.07 17.52
C ALA A 31 10.97 2.04 17.76
N GLY A 32 10.97 2.68 18.93
CA GLY A 32 12.18 3.32 19.45
C GLY A 32 13.24 2.26 19.77
N ASP A 33 14.52 2.65 19.77
CA ASP A 33 15.64 1.71 19.88
C ASP A 33 15.69 0.97 21.24
N ASN A 34 14.93 1.43 22.25
CA ASN A 34 14.84 0.84 23.59
C ASN A 34 13.58 -0.01 23.83
N THR A 35 12.74 -0.24 22.81
CA THR A 35 11.50 -1.02 22.98
C THR A 35 11.69 -2.44 22.49
N HIS A 36 11.44 -3.43 23.36
CA HIS A 36 11.48 -4.84 22.97
C HIS A 36 10.38 -5.13 21.92
N PRO A 37 10.70 -5.81 20.80
CA PRO A 37 9.74 -6.07 19.73
C PRO A 37 8.45 -6.73 20.20
N ASP A 38 8.55 -7.70 21.12
CA ASP A 38 7.41 -8.46 21.65
C ASP A 38 6.44 -7.64 22.51
N LEU A 39 6.82 -6.41 22.88
CA LEU A 39 5.98 -5.48 23.65
C LEU A 39 5.25 -4.48 22.77
N LEU A 40 5.47 -4.50 21.45
CA LEU A 40 4.84 -3.55 20.55
C LEU A 40 3.46 -4.06 20.14
N PRO A 41 2.38 -3.28 20.39
CA PRO A 41 1.07 -3.65 19.88
C PRO A 41 1.08 -3.62 18.34
N ASP A 42 0.07 -4.20 17.72
CA ASP A 42 -0.16 -4.02 16.30
C ASP A 42 -0.55 -2.56 15.96
N ILE A 43 -0.49 -2.20 14.68
CA ILE A 43 -0.78 -0.86 14.19
C ILE A 43 -2.28 -0.76 13.89
N ALA A 44 -2.98 0.13 14.60
CA ALA A 44 -4.35 0.52 14.24
C ALA A 44 -4.32 1.74 13.30
N THR A 45 -4.85 1.61 12.08
CA THR A 45 -4.82 2.68 11.07
C THR A 45 -6.04 2.65 10.13
N GLY A 46 -6.07 3.47 9.08
CA GLY A 46 -7.09 3.42 8.04
C GLY A 46 -6.69 4.21 6.80
N ASN A 47 -7.65 4.96 6.25
CA ASN A 47 -7.52 5.77 5.02
C ASN A 47 -6.61 7.02 5.20
N TRP A 48 -5.35 6.80 5.58
CA TRP A 48 -4.35 7.83 5.89
C TRP A 48 -4.06 8.70 4.66
N GLY A 49 -4.44 9.98 4.74
CA GLY A 49 -4.24 10.95 3.68
C GLY A 49 -5.22 10.86 2.50
N CYS A 50 -6.29 10.06 2.58
CA CYS A 50 -7.18 9.82 1.43
C CYS A 50 -8.38 10.77 1.32
N ARG A 51 -8.65 11.58 2.35
CA ARG A 51 -9.78 12.52 2.35
C ARG A 51 -9.30 13.90 1.87
N ALA A 52 -9.08 14.83 2.80
CA ALA A 52 -8.65 16.19 2.48
C ALA A 52 -7.32 16.26 1.70
N PHE A 53 -6.50 15.21 1.74
CA PHE A 53 -5.18 15.17 1.10
C PHE A 53 -5.18 14.41 -0.24
N ASN A 54 -6.35 13.93 -0.68
CA ASN A 54 -6.59 13.36 -2.01
C ASN A 54 -5.72 12.14 -2.37
N GLY A 55 -5.24 11.37 -1.38
CA GLY A 55 -4.58 10.09 -1.61
C GLY A 55 -5.55 9.00 -2.05
N ASP A 56 -5.05 8.00 -2.78
CA ASP A 56 -5.83 6.80 -3.12
C ASP A 56 -5.79 5.80 -1.95
N PRO A 57 -6.95 5.38 -1.40
CA PRO A 57 -6.98 4.39 -0.32
C PRO A 57 -6.33 3.05 -0.67
N LYS A 58 -6.38 2.58 -1.93
CA LYS A 58 -5.76 1.31 -2.34
C LYS A 58 -4.25 1.39 -2.24
N LEU A 59 -3.64 2.39 -2.89
CA LEU A 59 -2.20 2.62 -2.80
C LEU A 59 -1.74 2.86 -1.35
N LYS A 60 -2.48 3.67 -0.58
CA LYS A 60 -2.14 3.97 0.81
C LYS A 60 -2.20 2.74 1.71
N ALA A 61 -3.10 1.80 1.45
CA ALA A 61 -3.14 0.55 2.18
C ALA A 61 -1.91 -0.32 1.89
N LEU A 62 -1.52 -0.48 0.62
CA LEU A 62 -0.31 -1.23 0.25
C LEU A 62 0.96 -0.61 0.85
N ILE A 63 1.08 0.71 0.84
CA ILE A 63 2.20 1.43 1.47
C ILE A 63 2.26 1.14 2.97
N GLN A 64 1.13 1.18 3.66
CA GLN A 64 1.07 0.89 5.10
C GLN A 64 1.35 -0.59 5.40
N LEU A 65 0.90 -1.52 4.56
CA LEU A 65 1.23 -2.94 4.67
C LEU A 65 2.74 -3.18 4.53
N MET A 66 3.39 -2.60 3.51
CA MET A 66 4.84 -2.69 3.35
C MET A 66 5.61 -2.12 4.55
N ALA A 67 5.18 -0.96 5.06
CA ALA A 67 5.78 -0.33 6.22
C ALA A 67 5.62 -1.19 7.49
N ALA A 68 4.43 -1.73 7.72
CA ALA A 68 4.12 -2.59 8.87
C ALA A 68 4.91 -3.91 8.83
N ALA A 69 4.96 -4.55 7.66
CA ALA A 69 5.75 -5.75 7.42
C ALA A 69 7.25 -5.48 7.69
N ARG A 70 7.79 -4.36 7.20
CA ARG A 70 9.19 -3.99 7.46
C ARG A 70 9.45 -3.67 8.93
N ALA A 71 8.46 -3.13 9.64
CA ALA A 71 8.51 -2.88 11.09
C ALA A 71 8.22 -4.13 11.94
N LYS A 72 7.90 -5.28 11.33
CA LYS A 72 7.52 -6.53 11.99
C LYS A 72 6.32 -6.38 12.93
N ARG A 73 5.28 -5.66 12.48
CA ARG A 73 4.04 -5.43 13.24
C ARG A 73 2.82 -5.81 12.41
N GLY A 74 1.80 -6.35 13.04
CA GLY A 74 0.49 -6.54 12.41
C GLY A 74 -0.20 -5.20 12.13
N LEU A 75 -1.22 -5.23 11.28
CA LEU A 75 -1.95 -4.06 10.83
C LEU A 75 -3.47 -4.29 10.94
N ALA A 76 -4.13 -3.55 11.82
CA ALA A 76 -5.58 -3.44 11.86
C ALA A 76 -6.02 -2.22 11.05
N PHE A 77 -6.64 -2.45 9.89
CA PHE A 77 -7.03 -1.40 8.95
C PHE A 77 -8.54 -1.11 9.00
N PHE A 78 -8.92 0.11 9.38
CA PHE A 78 -10.31 0.55 9.48
C PHE A 78 -10.71 1.34 8.22
N THR A 79 -11.67 0.82 7.45
CA THR A 79 -12.16 1.43 6.20
C THR A 79 -13.28 2.44 6.40
N PHE A 80 -13.71 2.67 7.65
CA PHE A 80 -14.79 3.59 8.02
C PHE A 80 -16.12 3.28 7.29
N LYS A 81 -16.61 2.04 7.42
CA LYS A 81 -17.85 1.51 6.81
C LYS A 81 -17.85 1.44 5.28
N ASN A 82 -16.67 1.55 4.64
CA ASN A 82 -16.54 1.24 3.22
C ASN A 82 -16.28 -0.27 3.05
N PHE A 83 -17.38 -1.03 2.97
CA PHE A 83 -17.34 -2.49 2.84
C PHE A 83 -16.80 -2.98 1.48
N SER A 84 -16.92 -2.17 0.42
CA SER A 84 -16.31 -2.48 -0.88
C SER A 84 -14.79 -2.47 -0.77
N LEU A 85 -14.24 -1.36 -0.23
CA LEU A 85 -12.81 -1.22 -0.01
C LEU A 85 -12.30 -2.31 0.94
N GLU A 86 -13.03 -2.60 2.01
CA GLU A 86 -12.67 -3.68 2.95
C GLU A 86 -12.46 -5.02 2.23
N ARG A 87 -13.42 -5.41 1.39
CA ARG A 87 -13.33 -6.65 0.60
C ARG A 87 -12.16 -6.62 -0.38
N GLU A 88 -11.97 -5.50 -1.08
CA GLU A 88 -10.85 -5.33 -2.01
C GLU A 88 -9.49 -5.45 -1.29
N LEU A 89 -9.34 -4.83 -0.12
CA LEU A 89 -8.13 -4.91 0.70
C LEU A 89 -7.89 -6.33 1.23
N GLN A 90 -8.93 -7.01 1.71
CA GLN A 90 -8.84 -8.40 2.17
C GLN A 90 -8.40 -9.33 1.04
N ASN A 91 -9.01 -9.20 -0.14
CA ASN A 91 -8.66 -10.00 -1.31
C ASN A 91 -7.22 -9.74 -1.76
N MET A 92 -6.80 -8.48 -1.83
CA MET A 92 -5.43 -8.12 -2.22
C MET A 92 -4.40 -8.64 -1.20
N HIS A 93 -4.65 -8.47 0.10
CA HIS A 93 -3.79 -9.01 1.14
C HIS A 93 -3.69 -10.54 1.05
N HIS A 94 -4.82 -11.23 0.87
CA HIS A 94 -4.84 -12.68 0.68
C HIS A 94 -4.01 -13.10 -0.53
N LEU A 95 -4.17 -12.43 -1.67
CA LEU A 95 -3.39 -12.71 -2.88
C LEU A 95 -1.88 -12.60 -2.63
N LEU A 96 -1.43 -11.49 -2.02
CA LEU A 96 -0.03 -11.23 -1.73
C LEU A 96 0.56 -12.29 -0.77
N VAL A 97 -0.19 -12.65 0.29
CA VAL A 97 0.25 -13.67 1.25
C VAL A 97 0.31 -15.06 0.61
N THR A 98 -0.69 -15.43 -0.20
CA THR A 98 -0.72 -16.72 -0.91
C THR A 98 0.44 -16.86 -1.88
N HIS A 99 0.79 -15.79 -2.59
CA HIS A 99 1.96 -15.74 -3.48
C HIS A 99 3.30 -15.55 -2.75
N ARG A 100 3.28 -15.45 -1.40
CA ARG A 100 4.45 -15.17 -0.56
C ARG A 100 5.22 -13.91 -1.00
N SER A 101 4.49 -12.93 -1.53
CA SER A 101 5.07 -11.68 -2.02
C SER A 101 5.78 -10.94 -0.90
N THR A 102 7.04 -10.63 -1.13
CA THR A 102 7.88 -9.85 -0.23
C THR A 102 7.59 -8.36 -0.36
N VAL A 103 8.07 -7.58 0.61
CA VAL A 103 8.03 -6.10 0.53
C VAL A 103 8.82 -5.59 -0.69
N GLY A 104 9.91 -6.27 -1.07
CA GLY A 104 10.72 -5.91 -2.24
C GLY A 104 9.94 -6.09 -3.54
N GLU A 105 9.35 -7.28 -3.74
CA GLU A 105 8.56 -7.58 -4.95
C GLU A 105 7.33 -6.67 -5.07
N LEU A 106 6.62 -6.39 -3.97
CA LEU A 106 5.50 -5.43 -4.00
C LEU A 106 5.97 -4.00 -4.33
N TYR A 107 7.16 -3.61 -3.87
CA TYR A 107 7.73 -2.30 -4.20
C TYR A 107 8.09 -2.20 -5.69
N GLU A 108 8.66 -3.26 -6.27
CA GLU A 108 8.97 -3.37 -7.70
C GLU A 108 7.69 -3.36 -8.55
N LEU A 109 6.66 -4.10 -8.15
CA LEU A 109 5.33 -4.06 -8.77
C LEU A 109 4.75 -2.64 -8.79
N LEU A 110 4.90 -1.87 -7.71
CA LEU A 110 4.45 -0.48 -7.69
C LEU A 110 5.28 0.43 -8.61
N ASP A 111 6.59 0.17 -8.78
CA ASP A 111 7.44 0.90 -9.72
C ASP A 111 6.97 0.68 -11.17
N ASP A 112 6.76 -0.58 -11.55
CA ASP A 112 6.23 -0.96 -12.86
C ASP A 112 4.86 -0.33 -13.12
N TYR A 113 3.94 -0.40 -12.15
CA TYR A 113 2.63 0.24 -12.26
C TYR A 113 2.74 1.76 -12.44
N CYS A 114 3.62 2.43 -11.68
CA CYS A 114 3.86 3.86 -11.82
C CYS A 114 4.40 4.20 -13.21
N ALA A 115 5.28 3.37 -13.79
CA ALA A 115 5.78 3.53 -15.14
C ALA A 115 4.66 3.40 -16.20
N VAL A 116 3.76 2.43 -16.04
CA VAL A 116 2.60 2.22 -16.93
C VAL A 116 1.63 3.42 -16.89
N ILE A 117 1.23 3.85 -15.70
CA ILE A 117 0.26 4.95 -15.53
C ILE A 117 0.81 6.28 -16.09
N ARG A 118 2.12 6.49 -16.00
CA ARG A 118 2.78 7.69 -16.55
C ARG A 118 2.92 7.67 -18.07
N SER A 119 3.17 6.51 -18.67
CA SER A 119 3.50 6.41 -20.10
C SER A 119 2.26 6.33 -20.99
N ALA A 120 1.22 5.61 -20.57
CA ALA A 120 0.17 5.20 -21.49
C ALA A 120 -1.11 6.05 -21.45
N HIS A 121 -1.21 7.07 -20.57
CA HIS A 121 -2.48 7.76 -20.26
C HIS A 121 -3.65 6.79 -19.95
N THR A 122 -3.35 5.53 -19.65
CA THR A 122 -4.34 4.49 -19.42
C THR A 122 -4.99 4.67 -18.05
N HIS A 123 -6.19 4.12 -17.92
CA HIS A 123 -6.92 4.07 -16.66
C HIS A 123 -7.01 2.60 -16.23
N VAL A 124 -5.89 2.03 -15.76
CA VAL A 124 -5.89 0.67 -15.20
C VAL A 124 -5.96 0.78 -13.68
N ASP A 125 -6.89 0.08 -13.04
CA ASP A 125 -6.97 0.01 -11.58
C ASP A 125 -5.75 -0.69 -10.99
N LEU A 126 -5.23 -0.17 -9.88
CA LEU A 126 -4.04 -0.70 -9.22
C LEU A 126 -4.19 -2.18 -8.81
N PHE A 127 -5.33 -2.55 -8.24
CA PHE A 127 -5.52 -3.91 -7.74
C PHE A 127 -5.75 -4.90 -8.86
N ASP A 128 -6.44 -4.49 -9.93
CA ASP A 128 -6.58 -5.32 -11.12
C ASP A 128 -5.23 -5.50 -11.83
N TRP A 129 -4.40 -4.46 -11.89
CA TRP A 129 -3.05 -4.58 -12.45
C TRP A 129 -2.20 -5.57 -11.65
N ILE A 130 -2.13 -5.44 -10.32
CA ILE A 130 -1.37 -6.38 -9.48
C ILE A 130 -1.88 -7.81 -9.63
N ARG A 131 -3.21 -8.00 -9.65
CA ARG A 131 -3.83 -9.33 -9.83
C ARG A 131 -3.43 -9.96 -11.16
N ASN A 132 -3.53 -9.20 -12.26
CA ASN A 132 -3.18 -9.70 -13.59
C ASN A 132 -1.68 -10.00 -13.74
N THR A 133 -0.82 -9.31 -12.99
CA THR A 133 0.62 -9.56 -12.99
C THR A 133 0.99 -10.81 -12.17
N LEU A 134 0.37 -11.02 -11.00
CA LEU A 134 0.66 -12.16 -10.12
C LEU A 134 -0.03 -13.45 -10.57
N GLU A 135 -1.21 -13.34 -11.17
CA GLU A 135 -1.96 -14.44 -11.76
C GLU A 135 -2.14 -14.20 -13.26
N PRO A 136 -1.06 -14.28 -14.08
CA PRO A 136 -1.22 -14.20 -15.52
C PRO A 136 -2.17 -15.32 -15.91
N ARG A 137 -3.28 -14.99 -16.59
CA ARG A 137 -4.18 -16.01 -17.12
C ARG A 137 -3.34 -17.03 -17.87
N SER A 138 -3.29 -18.26 -17.35
CA SER A 138 -2.73 -19.38 -18.08
C SER A 138 -3.40 -19.40 -19.44
N GLN A 139 -2.63 -19.18 -20.50
CA GLN A 139 -3.11 -19.45 -21.85
C GLN A 139 -3.35 -20.96 -21.90
N LEU A 140 -4.61 -21.36 -21.71
CA LEU A 140 -5.14 -22.66 -22.10
C LEU A 140 -5.61 -22.57 -23.54
#